data_AF-A0A5D2IPE1-F1
#
_entry.id   AF-A0A5D2IPE1-F1
#
_cell.length_a   1.000
_cell.length_b   1.000
_cell.length_c   1.000
_cell.angle_alpha   90.00
_cell.angle_beta   90.00
_cell.angle_gamma   90.00
#
_symmetry.space_group_name_H-M   'P 1'
#
loop_
_entity.id
_entity.type
_entity.pdbx_description
1 polymer ?
#
loop_
_entity_poly.entity_id
_entity_poly.type
_entity_poly.pdbx_seq_one_letter_code
_entity_poly.pdbx_strand_id
1 'polypeptide(L)' 'MDSSMKISFNRCIRDGDLIIVNERRDTMKAIKVCENSVLQNCVGVFKHSDWIGKPFGSIIFSNKGGFVYLLALTLEL' A
#
# COMPACT_ATOMS: atom_id res chain seq x y z
N MET A 1 29.07 -6.51 -1.40
CA MET A 1 27.78 -7.11 -1.77
C MET A 1 26.73 -6.39 -0.97
N ASP A 2 25.63 -5.98 -1.60
CA ASP A 2 24.65 -5.10 -0.95
C ASP A 2 23.78 -5.82 0.10
N SER A 3 23.27 -5.06 1.07
CA SER A 3 22.46 -5.55 2.20
C SER A 3 21.07 -4.88 2.27
N SER A 4 20.71 -4.07 1.27
CA SER A 4 19.66 -3.05 1.37
C SER A 4 18.22 -3.60 1.29
N MET A 5 18.02 -4.86 0.88
CA MET A 5 16.68 -5.43 0.68
C MET A 5 16.33 -6.62 1.58
N LYS A 6 16.72 -6.56 2.86
CA LYS A 6 16.12 -7.43 3.89
C LYS A 6 14.69 -6.94 4.17
N ILE A 7 13.73 -7.39 3.36
CA ILE A 7 12.30 -7.05 3.45
C ILE A 7 11.80 -7.43 4.84
N SER A 8 11.80 -6.44 5.72
CA SER A 8 11.47 -6.62 7.12
C SER A 8 9.95 -6.56 7.22
N PHE A 9 9.29 -7.72 7.28
CA PHE A 9 7.84 -7.83 7.39
C PHE A 9 7.24 -7.08 8.60
N ASN A 10 8.08 -6.71 9.58
CA ASN A 10 7.75 -5.85 10.72
C ASN A 10 7.95 -4.33 10.46
N ARG A 11 8.17 -3.90 9.21
CA ARG A 11 8.32 -2.49 8.82
C ARG A 11 6.94 -1.91 8.50
N CYS A 12 6.61 -0.77 9.10
CA CYS A 12 5.44 -0.01 8.69
C CYS A 12 5.68 0.79 7.41
N ILE A 13 4.59 1.06 6.69
CA ILE A 13 4.53 1.95 5.52
C ILE A 13 4.85 3.38 5.96
N ARG A 14 5.64 4.10 5.15
CA ARG A 14 6.05 5.49 5.38
C ARG A 14 5.76 6.34 4.14
N ASP A 15 5.79 7.65 4.31
CA ASP A 15 5.92 8.57 3.18
C ASP A 15 7.16 8.20 2.34
N GLY A 16 7.03 8.28 1.02
CA GLY A 16 8.07 7.95 0.07
C GLY A 16 8.17 6.46 -0.31
N ASP A 17 7.64 5.54 0.51
CA ASP A 17 7.62 4.11 0.18
C ASP A 17 6.77 3.84 -1.06
N LEU A 18 7.12 2.79 -1.81
CA LEU A 18 6.44 2.38 -3.04
C LEU A 18 5.84 0.99 -2.79
N ILE A 19 4.52 0.88 -2.97
CA ILE A 19 3.70 -0.24 -2.49
C ILE A 19 2.79 -0.77 -3.60
N ILE A 20 2.30 -2.00 -3.47
CA ILE A 20 1.27 -2.52 -4.37
C ILE A 20 -0.08 -2.48 -3.65
N VAL A 21 -1.02 -1.73 -4.21
CA VAL A 21 -2.42 -1.76 -3.76
C VAL A 21 -3.18 -2.79 -4.60
N ASN A 22 -3.67 -3.85 -3.97
CA ASN A 22 -4.57 -4.82 -4.60
C ASN A 22 -6.02 -4.42 -4.32
N GLU A 23 -6.78 -4.15 -5.39
CA GLU A 23 -8.10 -3.54 -5.31
C GLU A 23 -9.22 -4.56 -5.48
N ARG A 24 -8.98 -5.58 -6.31
CA ARG A 24 -9.69 -6.88 -6.43
C ARG A 24 -8.70 -7.89 -7.03
N ARG A 25 -9.13 -9.17 -7.11
CA ARG A 25 -8.34 -10.33 -7.57
C ARG A 25 -7.55 -10.15 -8.87
N ASP A 26 -7.94 -9.21 -9.73
CA ASP A 26 -7.38 -8.95 -11.07
C ASP A 26 -6.77 -7.53 -11.22
N THR A 27 -6.64 -6.75 -10.15
CA THR A 27 -6.18 -5.36 -10.22
C THR A 27 -5.19 -5.03 -9.11
N MET A 28 -3.92 -4.96 -9.49
CA MET A 28 -2.78 -4.58 -8.65
C MET A 28 -2.13 -3.32 -9.23
N LYS A 29 -1.93 -2.30 -8.40
CA LYS A 29 -1.34 -1.02 -8.82
C LYS A 29 -0.13 -0.69 -7.94
N ALA A 30 1.02 -0.46 -8.56
CA ALA A 30 2.17 0.14 -7.88
C ALA A 30 1.89 1.62 -7.62
N ILE A 31 1.94 2.05 -6.36
CA ILE A 31 1.62 3.41 -5.92
C ILE A 31 2.72 3.88 -4.97
N LYS A 32 3.20 5.11 -5.17
CA LYS A 32 4.05 5.79 -4.20
C LYS A 32 3.19 6.41 -3.10
N VAL A 33 3.51 6.09 -1.85
CA VAL A 33 2.89 6.70 -0.67
C VAL A 33 3.43 8.11 -0.52
N CYS A 34 2.52 9.06 -0.36
CA CYS A 34 2.77 10.49 -0.25
C CYS A 34 1.70 11.04 0.69
N GLU A 35 2.04 11.53 1.89
CA GLU A 35 1.08 11.85 2.97
C GLU A 35 -0.13 12.67 2.50
N ASN A 36 0.13 13.69 1.68
CA ASN A 36 -0.86 14.63 1.15
C ASN A 36 -1.64 14.12 -0.09
N SER A 37 -1.54 12.83 -0.43
CA SER A 37 -2.18 12.24 -1.62
C SER A 37 -3.31 11.27 -1.28
N VAL A 38 -4.18 11.03 -2.27
CA VAL A 38 -5.31 10.11 -2.17
C VAL A 38 -5.35 9.14 -3.36
N LEU A 39 -5.67 7.89 -3.10
CA LEU A 39 -6.09 6.92 -4.11
C LEU A 39 -7.62 6.98 -4.24
N GLN A 40 -8.12 7.29 -5.43
CA GLN A 40 -9.54 7.18 -5.78
C GLN A 40 -9.73 6.09 -6.84
N ASN A 41 -10.70 5.20 -6.62
CA ASN A 41 -11.01 4.08 -7.51
C ASN A 41 -12.49 3.66 -7.38
N CYS A 42 -12.86 2.58 -8.07
CA CYS A 42 -14.23 2.06 -8.07
C CYS A 42 -14.69 1.49 -6.71
N VAL A 43 -13.78 1.20 -5.78
CA VAL A 43 -14.11 0.69 -4.42
C VAL A 43 -14.06 1.79 -3.34
N GLY A 44 -13.62 3.01 -3.67
CA GLY A 44 -13.75 4.18 -2.81
C GLY A 44 -12.66 5.25 -2.98
N VAL A 45 -12.45 6.01 -1.91
CA VAL A 45 -11.35 6.97 -1.75
C VAL A 45 -10.59 6.61 -0.49
N PHE A 46 -9.27 6.63 -0.57
CA PHE A 46 -8.34 6.25 0.49
C PHE A 46 -7.25 7.30 0.59
N LYS A 47 -6.97 7.84 1.77
CA LYS A 47 -5.87 8.79 1.95
C LYS A 47 -4.58 8.02 2.24
N HIS A 48 -3.47 8.47 1.68
CA HIS A 48 -2.17 7.88 1.96
C HIS A 48 -1.73 8.14 3.42
N SER A 49 -2.19 9.23 4.04
CA SER A 49 -2.09 9.46 5.50
C SER A 49 -2.61 8.30 6.34
N ASP A 50 -3.68 7.64 5.88
CA ASP A 50 -4.34 6.55 6.62
C ASP A 50 -3.60 5.21 6.44
N TRP A 51 -2.57 5.18 5.59
CA TRP A 51 -1.71 4.03 5.31
C TRP A 51 -0.39 4.11 6.06
N ILE A 52 0.14 5.33 6.24
CA ILE A 52 1.39 5.58 6.97
C ILE A 52 1.28 5.05 8.40
N GLY A 53 2.32 4.38 8.88
CA GLY A 53 2.37 3.74 10.20
C GLY A 53 1.70 2.37 10.28
N LYS A 54 0.97 1.90 9.24
CA LYS A 54 0.43 0.53 9.19
C LYS A 54 1.47 -0.47 8.63
N PRO A 55 1.47 -1.74 9.06
CA PRO A 55 2.32 -2.77 8.49
C PRO A 55 1.87 -3.17 7.08
N PHE A 56 2.79 -3.68 6.27
CA PHE A 56 2.45 -4.35 5.01
C PHE A 56 1.54 -5.57 5.25
N GLY A 57 0.67 -5.86 4.29
CA GLY A 57 -0.43 -6.83 4.44
C GLY A 57 -1.72 -6.24 5.04
N SER A 58 -1.71 -4.98 5.49
CA SER A 58 -2.90 -4.32 6.04
C SER A 58 -4.04 -4.18 5.03
N ILE A 59 -5.26 -4.43 5.51
CA ILE A 59 -6.51 -4.11 4.79
C ILE A 59 -6.95 -2.69 5.18
N ILE A 60 -7.27 -1.85 4.19
CA ILE A 60 -7.87 -0.53 4.41
C ILE A 60 -9.29 -0.54 3.87
N PHE A 61 -10.24 -0.12 4.70
CA PHE A 61 -11.65 0.03 4.32
C PHE A 61 -11.94 1.45 3.81
N SER A 62 -12.84 1.56 2.84
CA SER A 62 -13.31 2.82 2.29
C SER A 62 -14.63 3.24 2.91
N ASN A 63 -14.93 4.54 2.89
CA ASN A 63 -16.23 5.07 3.32
C ASN A 63 -17.41 4.67 2.39
N LYS A 64 -17.18 3.81 1.39
CA LYS A 64 -18.21 3.19 0.53
C LYS A 64 -18.35 1.68 0.77
N GLY A 65 -17.75 1.12 1.83
CA GLY A 65 -17.79 -0.30 2.15
C GLY A 65 -16.91 -1.20 1.27
N GLY A 66 -16.10 -0.60 0.39
CA GLY A 66 -15.03 -1.31 -0.31
C GLY A 66 -13.78 -1.44 0.56
N PHE A 67 -12.80 -2.23 0.11
CA PHE A 67 -11.50 -2.33 0.76
C PHE A 67 -10.37 -2.57 -0.26
N VAL A 68 -9.14 -2.35 0.18
CA VAL A 68 -7.90 -2.65 -0.57
C VAL A 68 -6.87 -3.30 0.36
N TYR A 69 -5.98 -4.13 -0.20
CA TYR A 69 -4.80 -4.64 0.51
C TYR A 69 -3.58 -3.79 0.17
N LEU A 70 -2.79 -3.41 1.19
CA LEU A 70 -1.50 -2.73 1.02
C LEU A 70 -0.36 -3.75 1.10
N LEU A 71 0.15 -4.18 -0.04
CA LEU A 71 1.24 -5.15 -0.14
C LEU A 71 2.58 -4.42 -0.33
N ALA A 72 3.66 -5.01 0.19
CA ALA A 72 5.00 -4.53 -0.13
C ALA A 72 5.30 -4.77 -1.62
N LEU A 73 6.24 -4.00 -2.20
CA LEU A 73 6.93 -4.44 -3.40
C LEU A 73 7.81 -5.64 -3.05
N THR A 74 7.32 -6.85 -3.34
CA THR A 74 8.13 -8.05 -3.42
C THR A 74 9.00 -7.96 -4.68
N LEU A 75 10.31 -8.17 -4.54
CA LEU A 75 11.24 -8.25 -5.67
C LEU A 75 11.13 -9.63 -6.34
N GLU A 76 9.99 -9.87 -6.99
CA GLU A 76 9.69 -11.08 -7.79
C GLU A 76 8.98 -10.69 -9.09
N LEU A 77 9.70 -9.95 -9.95
CA LEU A 77 9.53 -9.92 -11.40
C LEU A 77 10.84 -9.49 -12.08
#